data_AF-A0A7W7W7B5-F1
#
_entry.id   AF-A0A7W7W7B5-F1
#
_cell.length_a   1.000
_cell.length_b   1.000
_cell.length_c   1.000
_cell.angle_alpha   90.00
_cell.angle_beta   90.00
_cell.angle_gamma   90.00
#
_symmetry.space_group_name_H-M   'P 1'
#
loop_
_entity.id
_entity.type
_entity.pdbx_description
1 polymer ?
#
loop_
_entity_poly.entity_id
_entity_poly.type
_entity_poly.pdbx_seq_one_letter_code
_entity_poly.pdbx_strand_id
1 'polypeptide(L)'
;MSFYTATPSQLTKAASHVEAAARHIKGLQQGTATAVAELTSSGGGWESGAGSKFASVMREWDTQFTKVLQSMEEMYDKLNINANVYSAAEADSHNLNLGEGSVDGARNDVGDGQRSIDSLINGTGR
;
A
#
# COMPACT_ATOMS: atom_id res chain seq x y z
N MET A 1 22.12 -4.51 -19.99
CA MET A 1 21.05 -3.84 -19.23
C MET A 1 19.75 -4.53 -19.58
N SER A 2 19.16 -5.28 -18.64
CA SER A 2 17.89 -5.96 -18.90
C SER A 2 16.79 -4.90 -18.81
N PHE A 3 16.31 -4.45 -19.97
CA PHE A 3 15.13 -3.59 -20.04
C PHE A 3 13.98 -4.34 -19.36
N TYR A 4 13.41 -3.75 -18.32
CA TYR A 4 12.18 -4.25 -17.73
C TYR A 4 11.14 -4.35 -18.86
N THR A 5 10.60 -5.54 -19.10
CA THR A 5 9.62 -5.81 -20.17
C THR A 5 8.23 -5.24 -19.87
N ALA A 6 8.11 -4.39 -18.83
CA ALA A 6 6.84 -3.86 -18.36
C ALA A 6 6.69 -2.39 -18.79
N THR A 7 5.60 -2.07 -19.48
CA THR A 7 5.26 -0.70 -19.84
C THR A 7 4.86 0.12 -18.61
N PRO A 8 4.93 1.47 -18.65
CA PRO A 8 4.43 2.31 -17.57
C PRO A 8 3.00 1.97 -17.15
N SER A 9 2.12 1.72 -18.12
CA SER A 9 0.73 1.30 -17.88
C SER A 9 0.60 -0.04 -17.17
N GLN A 10 1.51 -1.00 -17.43
CA GLN A 10 1.55 -2.28 -16.72
C GLN A 10 2.03 -2.09 -15.26
N LEU A 11 2.97 -1.17 -15.02
CA LEU A 11 3.44 -0.83 -13.67
C LEU A 11 2.34 -0.15 -12.84
N THR A 12 1.62 0.83 -13.41
CA THR A 12 0.47 1.47 -12.75
C THR A 12 -0.64 0.45 -12.46
N LYS A 13 -0.90 -0.48 -13.37
CA LYS A 13 -1.87 -1.55 -13.13
C LYS A 13 -1.41 -2.51 -12.02
N ALA A 14 -0.13 -2.84 -11.95
CA ALA A 14 0.41 -3.62 -10.86
C ALA A 14 0.26 -2.89 -9.51
N ALA A 15 0.51 -1.57 -9.49
CA ALA A 15 0.32 -0.74 -8.29
C ALA A 15 -1.14 -0.79 -7.81
N SER A 16 -2.13 -0.65 -8.69
CA SER A 16 -3.54 -0.74 -8.28
C SER A 16 -3.94 -2.11 -7.72
N HIS A 17 -3.33 -3.20 -8.22
CA HIS A 17 -3.51 -4.53 -7.65
C HIS A 17 -2.91 -4.65 -6.24
N VAL A 18 -1.73 -4.07 -6.01
CA VAL A 18 -1.09 -4.03 -4.67
C VAL A 18 -1.96 -3.25 -3.69
N GLU A 19 -2.48 -2.09 -4.10
CA GLU A 19 -3.37 -1.27 -3.28
C GLU A 19 -4.68 -1.99 -2.94
N ALA A 20 -5.29 -2.67 -3.92
CA ALA A 20 -6.51 -3.46 -3.68
C ALA A 20 -6.27 -4.61 -2.69
N ALA A 21 -5.13 -5.29 -2.81
CA ALA A 21 -4.77 -6.35 -1.88
C ALA A 21 -4.49 -5.81 -0.47
N ALA A 22 -3.84 -4.65 -0.34
CA ALA A 22 -3.62 -3.98 0.95
C ALA A 22 -4.95 -3.62 1.64
N ARG A 23 -5.92 -3.09 0.89
CA ARG A 23 -7.29 -2.83 1.41
C ARG A 23 -7.96 -4.09 1.94
N HIS A 24 -7.87 -5.20 1.21
CA HIS A 24 -8.47 -6.46 1.63
C HIS A 24 -7.83 -7.00 2.91
N ILE A 25 -6.49 -6.94 3.00
CA ILE A 25 -5.76 -7.34 4.21
C ILE A 25 -6.13 -6.46 5.40
N LYS A 26 -6.29 -5.14 5.22
CA LYS A 26 -6.73 -4.25 6.29
C LYS A 26 -8.12 -4.61 6.80
N GLY A 27 -9.05 -4.96 5.90
CA GLY A 27 -10.39 -5.44 6.29
C GLY A 27 -10.34 -6.71 7.14
N LEU A 28 -9.47 -7.67 6.78
CA LEU A 28 -9.24 -8.88 7.59
C LEU A 28 -8.64 -8.56 8.96
N GLN A 29 -7.68 -7.63 9.02
CA GLN A 29 -7.09 -7.16 10.27
C GLN A 29 -8.14 -6.57 11.21
N GLN A 30 -9.01 -5.69 10.69
CA GLN A 30 -10.09 -5.08 11.46
C GLN A 30 -11.12 -6.11 11.94
N GLY A 31 -11.59 -7.00 11.06
CA GLY A 31 -12.55 -8.04 11.44
C GLY A 31 -11.99 -8.99 12.50
N THR A 32 -10.70 -9.31 12.40
CA THR A 32 -10.01 -10.12 13.41
C THR A 32 -9.90 -9.37 14.74
N ALA A 33 -9.55 -8.08 14.72
CA ALA A 33 -9.49 -7.26 15.93
C ALA A 33 -10.85 -7.16 16.63
N THR A 34 -11.95 -7.01 15.89
CA THR A 34 -13.31 -7.05 16.42
C THR A 34 -13.61 -8.39 17.09
N ALA A 35 -13.34 -9.51 16.43
CA ALA A 35 -13.56 -10.84 17.01
C ALA A 35 -12.75 -11.07 18.29
N VAL A 36 -11.50 -10.59 18.33
CA VAL A 36 -10.65 -10.67 19.52
C VAL A 36 -11.24 -9.84 20.66
N ALA A 37 -11.71 -8.63 20.39
CA ALA A 37 -12.35 -7.77 21.38
C ALA A 37 -13.63 -8.42 21.94
N GLU A 38 -14.48 -8.99 21.08
CA GLU A 38 -15.71 -9.68 21.51
C GLU A 38 -15.40 -10.86 22.43
N LEU A 39 -14.45 -11.72 22.04
CA LEU A 39 -14.07 -12.91 22.82
C LEU A 39 -13.40 -12.56 24.17
N THR A 40 -12.61 -11.50 24.20
CA THR A 40 -11.83 -11.10 25.39
C THR A 40 -12.57 -10.10 26.30
N SER A 41 -13.72 -9.58 25.87
CA SER A 41 -14.58 -8.72 26.68
C SER A 41 -15.15 -9.46 27.90
N SER A 42 -15.60 -8.71 28.90
CA SER A 42 -16.12 -9.24 30.17
C SER A 42 -17.42 -10.05 30.08
N GLY A 43 -17.92 -10.30 28.86
CA GLY A 43 -19.02 -11.23 28.57
C GLY A 43 -18.68 -12.30 27.53
N GLY A 44 -17.47 -12.31 26.98
CA GLY A 44 -17.04 -13.19 25.88
C GLY A 44 -16.58 -14.59 26.30
N GLY A 45 -16.49 -14.85 27.61
CA GLY A 45 -16.17 -16.17 28.16
C GLY A 45 -14.67 -16.52 28.24
N TRP A 46 -13.77 -15.64 27.77
CA TRP A 46 -12.32 -15.86 27.80
C TRP A 46 -11.58 -15.00 28.85
N GLU A 47 -12.27 -14.42 29.84
CA GLU A 47 -11.68 -13.52 30.86
C GLU A 47 -10.51 -14.10 31.69
N SER A 48 -10.22 -15.41 31.59
CA SER A 48 -9.15 -16.07 32.34
C SER A 48 -7.76 -15.90 31.69
N GLY A 49 -6.72 -16.49 32.32
CA GLY A 49 -5.35 -16.52 31.79
C GLY A 49 -5.19 -17.12 30.39
N ALA A 50 -6.20 -17.81 29.86
CA ALA A 50 -6.23 -18.25 28.47
C ALA A 50 -6.54 -17.09 27.50
N GLY A 51 -7.49 -16.20 27.83
CA GLY A 51 -7.81 -15.05 26.98
C GLY A 51 -6.71 -14.00 26.97
N SER A 52 -5.97 -13.82 28.08
CA SER A 52 -4.81 -12.93 28.08
C SER A 52 -3.69 -13.42 27.17
N LYS A 53 -3.43 -14.75 27.14
CA LYS A 53 -2.48 -15.37 26.20
C LYS A 53 -2.96 -15.26 24.76
N PHE A 54 -4.23 -15.55 24.51
CA PHE A 54 -4.83 -15.38 23.19
C PHE A 54 -4.69 -13.93 22.70
N ALA A 55 -5.10 -12.95 23.51
CA ALA A 55 -4.96 -11.53 23.19
C ALA A 55 -3.50 -11.12 22.93
N SER A 56 -2.54 -11.72 23.64
CA SER A 56 -1.12 -11.47 23.39
C SER A 56 -0.67 -11.99 22.03
N VAL A 57 -1.07 -13.22 21.66
CA VAL A 57 -0.76 -13.79 20.34
C VAL A 57 -1.41 -12.96 19.23
N MET A 58 -2.64 -12.50 19.45
CA MET A 58 -3.36 -11.70 18.46
C MET A 58 -2.77 -10.29 18.28
N ARG A 59 -2.16 -9.71 19.32
CA ARG A 59 -1.39 -8.46 19.20
C ARG A 59 -0.11 -8.63 18.37
N GLU A 60 0.58 -9.76 18.52
CA GLU A 60 1.75 -10.07 17.68
C GLU A 60 1.33 -10.30 16.23
N TRP A 61 0.24 -11.04 16.00
CA TRP A 61 -0.34 -11.20 14.68
C TRP A 61 -0.67 -9.86 14.02
N ASP A 62 -1.32 -8.95 14.76
CA ASP A 62 -1.66 -7.61 14.29
C ASP A 62 -0.41 -6.77 13.92
N THR A 63 0.65 -6.88 14.72
CA THR A 63 1.93 -6.24 14.45
C THR A 63 2.57 -6.77 13.17
N GLN A 64 2.53 -8.09 12.93
CA GLN A 64 3.06 -8.70 11.71
C GLN A 64 2.26 -8.29 10.48
N PHE A 65 0.94 -8.24 10.57
CA PHE A 65 0.07 -7.79 9.48
C PHE A 65 0.27 -6.31 9.15
N THR A 66 0.56 -5.48 10.15
CA THR A 66 0.94 -4.08 9.92
C THR A 66 2.23 -3.96 9.11
N LYS A 67 3.23 -4.82 9.36
CA LYS A 67 4.46 -4.88 8.54
C LYS A 67 4.21 -5.36 7.10
N VAL A 68 3.25 -6.27 6.91
CA VAL A 68 2.82 -6.69 5.56
C VAL A 68 2.20 -5.50 4.82
N LEU A 69 1.33 -4.73 5.46
CA LEU A 69 0.74 -3.52 4.87
C LEU A 69 1.80 -2.48 4.50
N GLN A 70 2.78 -2.23 5.38
CA GLN A 70 3.93 -1.36 5.08
C GLN A 70 4.75 -1.86 3.89
N SER A 71 4.98 -3.17 3.79
CA SER A 71 5.71 -3.74 2.64
C SER A 71 4.92 -3.56 1.34
N MET A 72 3.59 -3.62 1.39
CA MET A 72 2.73 -3.37 0.23
C MET A 72 2.72 -1.90 -0.18
N GLU A 73 2.77 -0.99 0.77
CA GLU A 73 2.97 0.43 0.52
C GLU A 73 4.30 0.71 -0.18
N GLU A 74 5.40 0.15 0.32
CA GLU A 74 6.70 0.30 -0.35
C GLU A 74 6.69 -0.26 -1.77
N MET A 75 6.00 -1.38 -2.02
CA MET A 75 5.85 -1.94 -3.36
C MET A 75 5.03 -1.02 -4.26
N TYR A 76 3.93 -0.47 -3.75
CA TYR A 76 3.09 0.48 -4.46
C TYR A 76 3.88 1.73 -4.88
N ASP A 77 4.65 2.30 -3.95
CA ASP A 77 5.49 3.48 -4.21
C ASP A 77 6.56 3.20 -5.25
N LYS A 78 7.29 2.09 -5.11
CA LYS A 78 8.33 1.69 -6.08
C LYS A 78 7.74 1.47 -7.48
N LEU A 79 6.54 0.88 -7.59
CA LEU A 79 5.86 0.68 -8.88
C LEU A 79 5.48 2.01 -9.53
N ASN A 80 4.94 2.96 -8.77
CA ASN A 80 4.56 4.27 -9.28
C ASN A 80 5.78 5.15 -9.64
N ILE A 81 6.84 5.13 -8.82
CA ILE A 81 8.10 5.82 -9.13
C ILE A 81 8.67 5.26 -10.44
N ASN A 82 8.72 3.94 -10.60
CA ASN A 82 9.23 3.32 -11.82
C ASN A 82 8.37 3.68 -13.04
N ALA A 83 7.03 3.66 -12.91
CA ALA A 83 6.13 4.06 -14.00
C ALA A 83 6.39 5.50 -14.46
N ASN A 84 6.63 6.43 -13.53
CA ASN A 84 6.94 7.83 -13.82
C ASN A 84 8.31 7.98 -14.49
N VAL A 85 9.34 7.29 -13.99
CA VAL A 85 10.69 7.32 -14.59
C VAL A 85 10.66 6.79 -16.02
N TYR A 86 9.96 5.69 -16.28
CA TYR A 86 9.82 5.16 -17.63
C TYR A 86 9.03 6.11 -18.54
N SER A 87 7.93 6.69 -18.06
CA SER A 87 7.16 7.67 -18.85
C SER A 87 7.98 8.92 -19.20
N ALA A 88 8.80 9.41 -18.26
CA ALA A 88 9.69 10.55 -18.49
C ALA A 88 10.82 10.21 -19.47
N ALA A 89 11.41 9.01 -19.37
CA ALA A 89 12.42 8.54 -20.31
C ALA A 89 11.86 8.33 -21.73
N GLU A 90 10.64 7.80 -21.86
CA GLU A 90 9.92 7.69 -23.13
C GLU A 90 9.64 9.08 -23.73
N ALA A 91 9.19 10.05 -22.92
CA ALA A 91 8.96 11.42 -23.36
C ALA A 91 10.24 12.13 -23.82
N ASP A 92 11.36 11.96 -23.09
CA ASP A 92 12.66 12.56 -23.44
C ASP A 92 13.23 11.95 -24.73
N SER A 93 13.07 10.63 -24.91
CA SER A 93 13.47 9.94 -26.15
C SER A 93 12.66 10.40 -27.38
N HIS A 94 11.39 10.78 -27.18
CA HIS A 94 10.54 11.35 -28.24
C HIS A 94 10.87 12.82 -28.54
N ASN A 95 11.35 13.57 -27.55
CA ASN A 95 11.69 14.99 -27.69
C ASN A 95 13.06 15.22 -28.37
N LEU A 96 13.97 14.26 -28.31
CA LEU A 96 15.24 14.29 -29.05
C LEU A 96 15.06 14.20 -30.59
N ASN A 97 13.84 13.95 -31.09
CA ASN A 97 13.52 13.92 -32.53
C ASN A 97 12.65 15.10 -33.00
N LEU A 98 12.27 16.04 -32.14
CA LEU A 98 11.46 17.20 -32.53
C LEU A 98 12.12 18.47 -31.99
N GLY A 99 12.74 19.22 -32.91
CA GLY A 99 13.44 20.45 -32.58
C GLY A 99 12.57 21.50 -31.90
N GLU A 100 13.27 22.35 -31.12
CA GLU A 100 12.94 23.76 -30.92
C GLU A 100 11.55 24.08 -30.33
N GLY A 101 11.45 24.18 -29.00
CA GLY A 101 10.26 24.77 -28.35
C GLY A 101 10.07 24.37 -26.90
N SER A 102 10.86 24.96 -25.99
CA SER A 102 10.82 24.69 -24.56
C SER A 102 9.50 25.06 -23.85
N VAL A 103 9.20 24.22 -22.85
CA VAL A 103 8.52 24.46 -21.56
C VAL A 103 7.04 24.87 -21.55
N ASP A 104 6.16 23.93 -21.21
CA ASP A 104 5.12 24.23 -20.22
C ASP A 104 4.67 23.00 -19.40
N GLY A 105 4.98 23.03 -18.11
CA GLY A 105 4.16 22.56 -16.99
C GLY A 105 3.50 21.18 -17.04
N ALA A 106 4.24 20.08 -17.12
CA ALA A 106 3.74 18.80 -16.61
C ALA A 106 3.77 18.84 -15.08
N ARG A 107 2.69 19.33 -14.48
CA ARG A 107 2.47 19.31 -13.03
C ARG A 107 2.59 17.88 -12.53
N ASN A 108 3.59 17.71 -11.68
CA ASN A 108 4.01 16.49 -11.01
C ASN A 108 2.95 16.09 -9.96
N ASP A 109 1.85 15.47 -10.40
CA ASP A 109 0.78 14.99 -9.51
C ASP A 109 1.12 13.59 -8.96
N VAL A 110 2.21 13.51 -8.20
CA VAL A 110 2.63 12.29 -7.48
C VAL A 110 1.81 12.13 -6.18
N GLY A 111 0.80 12.97 -5.95
CA GLY A 111 0.27 13.24 -4.61
C GLY A 111 -0.90 12.36 -4.13
N ASP A 112 -1.60 11.65 -5.01
CA ASP A 112 -2.89 11.06 -4.64
C ASP A 112 -2.80 9.57 -4.28
N GLY A 113 -1.90 8.83 -4.93
CA GLY A 113 -1.74 7.40 -4.71
C GLY A 113 -1.04 7.06 -3.39
N GLN A 114 -0.04 7.84 -2.99
CA GLN A 114 0.77 7.56 -1.81
C GLN A 114 -0.04 7.71 -0.51
N ARG A 115 -1.21 8.34 -0.56
CA ARG A 115 -2.08 8.59 0.60
C ARG A 115 -3.04 7.44 0.90
N SER A 116 -3.31 6.55 -0.06
CA SER A 116 -4.41 5.59 0.09
C SER A 116 -4.05 4.37 0.92
N ILE A 117 -2.81 3.86 0.89
CA ILE A 117 -2.37 2.79 1.82
C ILE A 117 -1.95 3.39 3.17
N ASP A 118 -1.27 4.53 3.15
CA ASP A 118 -0.86 5.26 4.34
C ASP A 118 -2.07 5.64 5.22
N SER A 119 -3.19 6.01 4.60
CA SER A 119 -4.46 6.25 5.31
C SER A 119 -5.11 4.98 5.87
N LEU A 120 -4.83 3.79 5.35
CA LEU A 120 -5.26 2.53 5.96
C LEU A 120 -4.46 2.20 7.22
N ILE A 121 -3.19 2.58 7.25
CA ILE A 121 -2.29 2.36 8.39
C ILE A 121 -2.58 3.40 9.48
N ASN A 122 -2.59 4.67 9.11
CA ASN A 122 -2.68 5.81 10.03
C ASN A 122 -4.13 6.25 10.33
N GLY A 123 -5.12 5.86 9.52
CA GLY A 123 -6.53 6.26 9.68
C GLY A 123 -7.30 5.53 10.78
N THR A 124 -6.69 4.53 11.45
CA THR A 124 -7.31 3.79 12.57
C THR A 124 -7.24 4.51 13.92
N GLY A 125 -6.78 5.77 13.97
CA GLY A 125 -6.77 6.60 15.17
C GLY A 125 -7.95 7.57 15.23
N ARG A 126 -9.13 7.10 15.64
CA ARG A 126 -10.20 7.90 16.27
C ARG A 126 -11.28 7.04 16.89
#